data_AF-A0A7Y2FHC1-F1
#
_entry.id   AF-A0A7Y2FHC1-F1
#
_cell.length_a   1.000
_cell.length_b   1.000
_cell.length_c   1.000
_cell.angle_alpha   90.00
_cell.angle_beta   90.00
_cell.angle_gamma   90.00
#
_symmetry.space_group_name_H-M   'P 1'
#
loop_
_entity.id
_entity.type
_entity.pdbx_description
1 polymer ?
#
loop_
_entity_poly.entity_id
_entity_poly.type
_entity_poly.pdbx_seq_one_letter_code
_entity_poly.pdbx_strand_id
1 'polypeptide(L)'
;MVSNTEWIDLTDDRIRSIREIPARAAEFVEAFPLTSFAQNAVHSIGIEKLYSHQASAIEAARRGENVVTVTGTAAGKSICYHVPVLESLADGNSTAIYLFPTKALAQDQLR
;
A
#
# COMPACT_ATOMS: atom_id res chain seq x y z
N MET A 1 1.77 18.63 22.65
CA MET A 1 2.47 19.94 22.67
C MET A 1 3.68 19.84 21.76
N VAL A 2 3.58 20.29 20.51
CA VAL A 2 4.75 20.56 19.66
C VAL A 2 4.61 22.00 19.20
N SER A 3 5.10 22.90 20.03
CA SER A 3 5.23 24.31 19.74
C SER A 3 6.69 24.53 19.37
N ASN A 4 6.98 24.55 18.08
CA ASN A 4 8.15 25.28 17.57
C ASN A 4 7.80 25.81 16.18
N THR A 5 7.10 26.94 16.16
CA THR A 5 6.96 27.77 14.95
C THR A 5 8.12 28.75 15.00
N GLU A 6 9.30 28.34 14.54
CA GLU A 6 10.33 29.30 14.18
C GLU A 6 9.93 29.89 12.82
N TRP A 7 9.64 31.18 12.81
CA TRP A 7 9.39 31.95 11.61
C TRP A 7 10.71 32.09 10.85
N ILE A 8 10.90 31.29 9.81
CA ILE A 8 12.07 31.38 8.95
C ILE A 8 11.85 32.53 7.95
N ASP A 9 12.66 33.58 8.04
CA ASP A 9 12.81 34.57 6.98
C ASP A 9 13.79 34.02 5.93
N LEU A 10 13.31 33.75 4.71
CA LEU A 10 14.12 33.30 3.58
C LEU A 10 14.19 34.38 2.49
N THR A 11 14.29 35.67 2.84
CA THR A 11 14.56 36.82 1.93
C THR A 11 13.57 37.04 0.76
N ASP A 12 12.49 36.25 0.65
CA ASP A 12 11.32 36.47 -0.24
C ASP A 12 10.07 36.60 0.64
N ASP A 13 9.48 37.80 0.62
CA ASP A 13 8.40 38.24 1.51
C ASP A 13 7.06 37.49 1.34
N ARG A 14 7.00 36.44 0.53
CA ARG A 14 5.76 35.73 0.15
C ARG A 14 5.62 34.31 0.72
N ILE A 15 6.65 33.74 1.37
CA ILE A 15 6.53 32.43 2.07
C ILE A 15 5.94 32.65 3.47
N ARG A 16 4.84 31.95 3.78
CA ARG A 16 4.10 32.12 5.05
C ARG A 16 4.40 31.06 6.11
N SER A 17 4.80 29.85 5.71
CA SER A 17 5.19 28.78 6.63
C SER A 17 5.99 27.69 5.94
N ILE A 18 6.89 27.07 6.71
CA ILE A 18 7.65 25.88 6.33
C ILE A 18 7.36 24.82 7.37
N ARG A 19 7.08 23.60 6.92
CA ARG A 19 6.91 22.45 7.80
C ARG A 19 7.74 21.29 7.29
N GLU A 20 8.61 20.80 8.16
CA GLU A 20 9.33 19.56 7.94
C GLU A 20 8.49 18.37 8.45
N ILE A 21 8.40 17.33 7.64
CA ILE A 21 7.76 16.06 8.03
C ILE A 21 8.90 15.07 8.24
N PRO A 22 9.06 14.50 9.44
CA PRO A 22 10.18 13.61 9.72
C PRO A 22 10.06 12.32 8.89
N ALA A 23 11.21 11.77 8.53
CA ALA A 23 11.27 10.45 7.88
C ALA A 23 10.70 9.37 8.80
N ARG A 24 10.01 8.39 8.22
CA ARG A 24 9.49 7.22 8.92
C ARG A 24 10.14 5.96 8.37
N ALA A 25 10.71 5.15 9.25
CA ALA A 25 11.24 3.84 8.88
C ALA A 25 10.12 2.89 8.45
N ALA A 26 10.43 2.00 7.52
CA ALA A 26 9.54 0.93 7.11
C ALA A 26 9.35 -0.10 8.23
N GLU A 27 8.11 -0.55 8.41
CA GLU A 27 7.77 -1.66 9.30
C GLU A 27 7.38 -2.88 8.45
N PHE A 28 8.14 -3.96 8.57
CA PHE A 28 7.94 -5.20 7.83
C PHE A 28 7.50 -6.34 8.74
N VAL A 29 6.88 -7.36 8.15
CA VAL A 29 6.61 -8.64 8.82
C VAL A 29 7.68 -9.65 8.41
N GLU A 30 8.33 -10.30 9.37
CA GLU A 30 9.43 -11.24 9.13
C GLU A 30 8.98 -12.50 8.38
N ALA A 31 7.83 -13.06 8.74
CA ALA A 31 7.24 -14.21 8.07
C ALA A 31 5.74 -13.99 7.89
N PHE A 32 5.30 -14.03 6.63
CA PHE A 32 3.89 -13.96 6.29
C PHE A 32 3.54 -15.11 5.33
N PRO A 33 2.65 -16.03 5.71
CA PRO A 33 2.36 -17.20 4.89
C PRO A 33 1.48 -16.81 3.71
N LEU A 34 2.10 -16.65 2.54
CA LEU A 34 1.42 -16.55 1.25
C LEU A 34 1.26 -17.93 0.63
N THR A 35 0.21 -18.13 -0.18
CA THR A 35 0.19 -19.29 -1.07
C THR A 35 1.39 -19.26 -2.00
N SER A 36 1.86 -20.41 -2.48
CA SER A 36 3.01 -20.48 -3.40
C SER A 36 2.81 -19.63 -4.67
N PHE A 37 1.57 -19.56 -5.16
CA PHE A 37 1.22 -18.72 -6.31
C PHE A 37 1.39 -17.23 -5.99
N ALA A 38 0.80 -16.74 -4.90
CA ALA A 38 0.93 -15.35 -4.49
C ALA A 38 2.39 -15.01 -4.17
N GLN A 39 3.12 -15.89 -3.47
CA GLN A 39 4.52 -15.69 -3.14
C GLN A 39 5.41 -15.55 -4.39
N ASN A 40 5.23 -16.41 -5.38
CA ASN A 40 5.97 -16.30 -6.64
C ASN A 40 5.63 -14.99 -7.38
N ALA A 41 4.37 -14.58 -7.37
CA ALA A 41 3.94 -13.33 -7.99
C ALA A 41 4.59 -12.10 -7.33
N VAL A 42 4.56 -11.96 -6.00
CA VAL A 42 5.23 -10.83 -5.31
C VAL A 42 6.75 -10.88 -5.46
N HIS A 43 7.37 -12.05 -5.41
CA HIS A 43 8.82 -12.17 -5.63
C HIS A 43 9.22 -11.78 -7.06
N SER A 44 8.38 -12.10 -8.07
CA SER A 44 8.67 -11.75 -9.47
C SER A 44 8.76 -10.25 -9.74
N ILE A 45 8.15 -9.43 -8.87
CA ILE A 45 8.21 -7.96 -8.92
C ILE A 45 9.17 -7.36 -7.88
N GLY A 46 10.04 -8.18 -7.29
CA GLY A 46 11.10 -7.76 -6.37
C GLY A 46 10.66 -7.49 -4.93
N ILE A 47 9.49 -7.99 -4.51
CA ILE A 47 9.00 -7.84 -3.14
C ILE A 47 9.34 -9.08 -2.32
N GLU A 48 10.30 -8.95 -1.41
CA GLU A 48 10.75 -10.04 -0.52
C GLU A 48 10.01 -10.08 0.82
N LYS A 49 9.65 -8.91 1.35
CA LYS A 49 8.96 -8.74 2.63
C LYS A 49 7.75 -7.84 2.47
N LEU A 50 6.68 -8.19 3.17
CA LEU A 50 5.47 -7.37 3.24
C LEU A 50 5.60 -6.31 4.33
N TYR A 51 5.07 -5.12 4.05
CA TYR A 51 4.85 -4.13 5.08
C TYR A 51 3.77 -4.60 6.07
N SER A 52 3.84 -4.14 7.32
CA SER A 52 2.88 -4.48 8.37
C SER A 52 1.42 -4.21 7.98
N HIS A 53 1.16 -3.09 7.30
CA HIS A 53 -0.19 -2.76 6.81
C HIS A 53 -0.69 -3.67 5.69
N GLN A 54 0.21 -4.19 4.84
CA GLN A 54 -0.16 -5.14 3.78
C GLN A 54 -0.57 -6.47 4.37
N ALA A 55 0.25 -7.02 5.27
CA ALA A 55 -0.04 -8.27 5.98
C ALA A 55 -1.38 -8.18 6.73
N SER A 56 -1.62 -7.08 7.44
CA SER A 56 -2.88 -6.85 8.17
C SER A 56 -4.10 -6.81 7.24
N ALA A 57 -3.99 -6.13 6.09
CA ALA A 57 -5.07 -6.07 5.11
C ALA A 57 -5.35 -7.43 4.47
N ILE A 58 -4.31 -8.19 4.13
CA ILE A 58 -4.44 -9.53 3.53
C ILE A 58 -5.12 -10.49 4.51
N GLU A 59 -4.70 -10.51 5.78
CA GLU A 59 -5.33 -11.35 6.80
C GLU A 59 -6.80 -11.01 7.02
N ALA A 60 -7.15 -9.72 7.07
CA ALA A 60 -8.55 -9.30 7.18
C ALA A 60 -9.37 -9.75 5.95
N ALA A 61 -8.85 -9.55 4.74
CA ALA A 61 -9.50 -10.00 3.51
C ALA A 61 -9.70 -11.53 3.48
N ARG A 62 -8.70 -12.32 3.93
CA ARG A 62 -8.80 -13.78 4.04
C ARG A 62 -9.90 -14.25 4.99
N ARG A 63 -10.20 -13.46 6.03
CA ARG A 63 -11.33 -13.72 6.95
C ARG A 63 -12.69 -13.32 6.37
N GLY A 64 -12.73 -12.82 5.13
CA GLY A 64 -13.95 -12.35 4.48
C GLY A 64 -14.42 -10.96 4.95
N GLU A 65 -13.53 -10.19 5.58
CA GLU A 65 -13.84 -8.84 6.06
C GLU A 65 -13.75 -7.80 4.93
N ASN A 66 -14.56 -6.74 5.03
CA ASN A 66 -14.42 -5.58 4.15
C ASN A 66 -13.29 -4.68 4.65
N VAL A 67 -12.27 -4.47 3.82
CA VAL A 67 -11.05 -3.75 4.20
C VAL A 67 -10.95 -2.41 3.48
N VAL A 68 -10.67 -1.35 4.23
CA VAL A 68 -10.29 -0.03 3.70
C VAL A 68 -8.83 0.23 4.08
N THR A 69 -7.95 0.35 3.08
CA THR A 69 -6.54 0.67 3.31
C THR A 69 -6.28 2.16 3.12
N VAL A 70 -5.83 2.84 4.17
CA VAL A 70 -5.45 4.26 4.13
C VAL A 70 -3.94 4.40 4.25
N THR A 71 -3.26 4.59 3.13
CA THR A 71 -1.80 4.79 3.09
C THR A 71 -1.43 5.88 2.10
N GLY A 72 -0.22 6.44 2.24
CA GLY A 72 0.32 7.43 1.31
C GLY A 72 0.57 6.87 -0.10
N THR A 73 0.66 7.74 -1.10
CA THR A 73 1.04 7.35 -2.48
C THR A 73 2.37 6.58 -2.45
N ALA A 74 2.52 5.58 -3.33
CA ALA A 74 3.67 4.67 -3.39
C ALA A 74 3.89 3.75 -2.17
N ALA A 75 3.00 3.73 -1.16
CA ALA A 75 3.11 2.81 -0.01
C ALA A 75 2.67 1.35 -0.30
N GLY A 76 2.58 0.94 -1.57
CA GLY A 76 2.29 -0.44 -1.95
C GLY A 76 0.85 -0.93 -1.67
N LYS A 77 -0.16 -0.06 -1.82
CA LYS A 77 -1.59 -0.43 -1.64
C LYS A 77 -2.04 -1.57 -2.53
N SER A 78 -1.47 -1.68 -3.74
CA SER A 78 -1.90 -2.69 -4.70
C SER A 78 -1.72 -4.10 -4.18
N ILE A 79 -0.68 -4.36 -3.39
CA ILE A 79 -0.46 -5.65 -2.75
C ILE A 79 -1.58 -6.03 -1.79
N CYS A 80 -2.15 -5.05 -1.05
CA CYS A 80 -3.23 -5.30 -0.10
C CYS A 80 -4.46 -5.95 -0.73
N TYR A 81 -4.76 -5.64 -1.99
CA TYR A 81 -5.93 -6.19 -2.69
C TYR A 81 -5.57 -7.22 -3.76
N HIS A 82 -4.37 -7.18 -4.36
CA HIS A 82 -3.98 -8.19 -5.36
C HIS A 82 -3.73 -9.56 -4.74
N VAL A 83 -3.02 -9.62 -3.61
CA VAL A 83 -2.71 -10.90 -2.96
C VAL A 83 -3.99 -11.71 -2.66
N PRO A 84 -5.00 -11.19 -1.92
CA PRO A 84 -6.19 -11.98 -1.62
C PRO A 84 -6.98 -12.37 -2.88
N VAL A 85 -6.99 -11.52 -3.91
CA VAL A 85 -7.62 -11.86 -5.20
C VAL A 85 -6.88 -12.99 -5.91
N LEU A 86 -5.55 -12.92 -6.01
CA LEU A 86 -4.73 -13.96 -6.65
C LEU A 86 -4.87 -15.30 -5.93
N GLU A 87 -4.92 -15.30 -4.60
CA GLU A 87 -5.16 -16.51 -3.81
C GLU A 87 -6.54 -17.09 -4.10
N SER A 88 -7.60 -16.27 -4.10
CA SER A 88 -8.96 -16.71 -4.43
C SER A 88 -9.09 -17.24 -5.86
N LEU A 89 -8.39 -16.64 -6.84
CA LEU A 89 -8.41 -17.08 -8.24
C LEU A 89 -7.66 -18.40 -8.45
N ALA A 90 -6.61 -18.67 -7.67
CA ALA A 90 -5.85 -19.91 -7.75
C ALA A 90 -6.70 -21.14 -7.39
N ASP A 91 -7.73 -20.98 -6.58
CA ASP A 91 -8.68 -22.04 -6.20
C ASP A 91 -9.69 -22.40 -7.31
N GLY A 92 -9.67 -21.68 -8.45
CA GLY A 92 -10.30 -22.10 -9.70
C GLY A 92 -11.80 -21.80 -9.85
N ASN A 93 -12.45 -21.20 -8.86
CA ASN A 93 -13.88 -20.89 -8.92
C ASN A 93 -14.21 -19.50 -8.36
N SER A 94 -13.47 -18.48 -8.77
CA SER A 94 -13.63 -17.11 -8.29
C SER A 94 -13.51 -16.08 -9.41
N THR A 95 -14.05 -14.88 -9.17
CA THR A 95 -13.97 -13.74 -10.07
C THR A 95 -13.83 -12.48 -9.23
N ALA A 96 -13.02 -11.54 -9.69
CA ALA A 96 -12.81 -10.25 -9.04
C ALA A 96 -13.18 -9.10 -9.98
N ILE A 97 -13.74 -8.04 -9.42
CA ILE A 97 -14.02 -6.79 -10.13
C ILE A 97 -13.10 -5.72 -9.56
N TYR A 98 -12.34 -5.08 -10.45
CA TYR A 98 -11.50 -3.95 -10.11
C TYR A 98 -12.16 -2.66 -10.62
N LEU A 99 -12.40 -1.72 -9.70
CA LEU A 99 -12.99 -0.42 -10.01
C LEU A 99 -11.95 0.67 -9.78
N PHE A 100 -11.68 1.45 -10.82
CA PHE A 100 -10.76 2.58 -10.76
C PHE A 100 -11.49 3.86 -11.19
N PRO A 101 -11.13 5.03 -10.63
CA PRO A 101 -11.77 6.30 -10.96
C PRO A 101 -11.53 6.77 -12.40
N THR A 102 -10.49 6.26 -13.07
CA THR A 102 -10.15 6.65 -14.45
C THR A 102 -9.74 5.44 -15.27
N LYS A 103 -10.00 5.50 -16.59
CA LYS A 103 -9.55 4.48 -17.55
C LYS A 103 -8.03 4.37 -17.60
N ALA A 104 -7.33 5.50 -17.47
CA ALA A 104 -5.87 5.52 -17.45
C ALA A 104 -5.32 4.70 -16.28
N LEU A 105 -5.87 4.90 -15.07
CA LEU A 105 -5.43 4.14 -13.90
C LEU A 105 -5.79 2.65 -14.03
N ALA A 106 -6.98 2.33 -14.56
CA ALA A 106 -7.35 0.93 -14.84
C ALA A 106 -6.36 0.26 -15.81
N GLN A 107 -5.96 0.98 -16.88
CA GLN A 107 -5.01 0.48 -17.87
C GLN A 107 -3.61 0.31 -17.27
N ASP A 108 -3.20 1.18 -16.36
CA ASP A 108 -1.91 1.08 -15.67
C ASP A 108 -1.86 -0.11 -14.71
N GLN A 109 -2.98 -0.53 -14.10
CA GLN A 109 -3.02 -1.72 -13.25
C GLN A 109 -3.13 -3.05 -14.03
N LEU A 110 -3.45 -3.01 -15.33
CA LEU A 110 -3.52 -4.20 -16.18
C LEU A 110 -2.14 -4.62 -16.73
N ARG A 111 -1.18 -3.69 -16.75
CA ARG A 111 0.17 -3.89 -17.31
C ARG A 111 1.09 -4.53 -16.27
#